data_AF-A0A7W5B3N5-F1
#
_entry.id   AF-A0A7W5B3N5-F1
#
_cell.length_a   1.000
_cell.length_b   1.000
_cell.length_c   1.000
_cell.angle_alpha   90.00
_cell.angle_beta   90.00
_cell.angle_gamma   90.00
#
_symmetry.space_group_name_H-M   'P 1'
#
loop_
_entity.id
_entity.type
_entity.pdbx_description
1 polymer ?
#
loop_
_entity_poly.entity_id
_entity_poly.type
_entity_poly.pdbx_seq_one_letter_code
_entity_poly.pdbx_strand_id
1 'polypeptide(L)'
;MIFLSVCIIFVAISIVALRKAGVLYSFSKGVALAAGISLLALVCLAQNYTQSLIPEANDGISVSNQIAYWIIGEDGWSHELFLEKFKQSIYLTGILIILYPVILVAESKFSSKN
;
A
#
# COMPACT_ATOMS: atom_id res chain seq x y z
N MET A 1 8.23 10.22 -1.59
CA MET A 1 7.10 9.47 -1.00
C MET A 1 7.58 8.69 0.21
N ILE A 2 7.61 9.32 1.38
CA ILE A 2 8.16 8.74 2.62
C ILE A 2 7.44 7.43 2.96
N PHE A 3 6.11 7.38 2.78
CA PHE A 3 5.30 6.19 3.01
C PHE A 3 5.81 4.96 2.26
N LEU A 4 6.02 5.07 0.94
CA LEU A 4 6.43 3.93 0.10
C LEU A 4 7.78 3.35 0.55
N SER A 5 8.75 4.22 0.83
CA SER A 5 10.07 3.79 1.31
C SER A 5 9.98 3.04 2.63
N VAL A 6 9.19 3.55 3.59
CA VAL A 6 8.97 2.88 4.88
C VAL A 6 8.29 1.52 4.69
N CYS A 7 7.27 1.45 3.84
CA CYS A 7 6.57 0.20 3.56
C CYS A 7 7.46 -0.85 2.91
N ILE A 8 8.31 -0.47 1.94
CA ILE A 8 9.25 -1.39 1.29
C ILE A 8 10.25 -1.96 2.31
N ILE A 9 10.83 -1.10 3.15
CA ILE A 9 11.77 -1.51 4.21
C ILE A 9 11.07 -2.46 5.18
N PHE A 10 9.87 -2.10 5.65
CA PHE A 10 9.10 -2.91 6.59
C PHE A 10 8.74 -4.29 6.02
N VAL A 11 8.29 -4.36 4.77
CA VAL A 11 7.99 -5.62 4.08
C VAL A 11 9.26 -6.46 3.89
N ALA A 12 10.38 -5.85 3.48
CA ALA A 12 11.65 -6.56 3.31
C ALA A 12 12.15 -7.15 4.63
N ILE A 13 12.12 -6.38 5.72
CA ILE A 13 12.48 -6.85 7.06
C ILE A 13 11.55 -8.00 7.49
N SER A 14 10.25 -7.86 7.25
CA SER A 14 9.26 -8.90 7.59
C SER A 14 9.53 -10.20 6.85
N ILE A 15 9.85 -10.15 5.56
CA ILE A 15 10.22 -11.35 4.77
C ILE A 15 11.47 -12.01 5.35
N VAL A 16 12.52 -11.22 5.65
CA VAL A 16 13.76 -11.74 6.23
C VAL A 16 13.51 -12.39 7.60
N ALA A 17 12.69 -11.76 8.45
CA ALA A 17 12.34 -12.28 9.76
C ALA A 17 11.54 -13.59 9.66
N LEU A 18 10.51 -13.64 8.81
CA LEU A 18 9.72 -14.85 8.56
C LEU A 18 10.61 -15.99 8.04
N ARG A 19 11.54 -15.69 7.12
CA ARG A 19 12.48 -16.67 6.59
C ARG A 19 13.42 -17.21 7.66
N LYS A 20 13.95 -16.33 8.52
CA LYS A 20 14.81 -16.74 9.65
C LYS A 20 14.06 -17.58 10.69
N ALA A 21 12.75 -17.36 10.84
CA ALA A 21 11.89 -18.14 11.72
C ALA A 21 11.43 -19.48 11.11
N GLY A 22 11.89 -19.84 9.91
CA GLY A 22 11.52 -21.10 9.26
C GLY A 22 10.08 -21.13 8.74
N VAL A 23 9.45 -19.96 8.57
CA VAL A 23 8.07 -19.88 8.13
C VAL A 23 7.96 -20.25 6.64
N LEU A 24 7.17 -21.28 6.35
CA LEU A 24 6.84 -21.66 4.97
C LEU A 24 6.14 -20.50 4.25
N TYR A 25 6.46 -20.36 2.97
CA TYR A 25 5.89 -19.36 2.06
C TYR A 25 6.12 -17.91 2.51
N SER A 26 7.34 -17.61 2.97
CA SER A 26 7.73 -16.30 3.51
C SER A 26 7.59 -15.16 2.49
N PHE A 27 7.88 -15.40 1.21
CA PHE A 27 7.74 -14.37 0.17
C PHE A 27 6.27 -14.09 -0.13
N SER A 28 5.45 -15.13 -0.28
CA SER A 28 4.00 -14.99 -0.46
C SER A 28 3.35 -14.21 0.70
N LYS A 29 3.75 -14.50 1.94
CA LYS A 29 3.32 -13.76 3.14
C LYS A 29 3.76 -12.30 3.11
N GLY A 30 4.96 -12.01 2.61
CA GLY A 30 5.44 -10.64 2.39
C GLY A 30 4.59 -9.88 1.37
N VAL A 31 4.20 -10.52 0.26
CA VAL A 31 3.31 -9.91 -0.74
C VAL A 31 1.91 -9.68 -0.16
N ALA A 32 1.38 -10.62 0.63
CA ALA A 32 0.11 -10.42 1.34
C ALA A 32 0.17 -9.23 2.31
N LEU A 33 1.27 -9.09 3.05
CA LEU A 33 1.50 -7.94 3.94
C LEU A 33 1.56 -6.63 3.15
N ALA A 34 2.28 -6.60 2.03
CA ALA A 34 2.33 -5.45 1.14
C ALA A 34 0.93 -5.08 0.61
N ALA A 35 0.13 -6.08 0.22
CA ALA A 35 -1.25 -5.87 -0.21
C ALA A 35 -2.12 -5.25 0.90
N GLY A 36 -2.00 -5.74 2.14
CA GLY A 36 -2.71 -5.18 3.30
C GLY A 36 -2.35 -3.72 3.59
N ILE A 37 -1.06 -3.39 3.54
CA ILE A 37 -0.58 -2.01 3.73
C ILE A 37 -1.04 -1.10 2.57
N SER A 38 -0.98 -1.59 1.33
CA SER A 38 -1.47 -0.87 0.16
C SER A 38 -2.98 -0.63 0.23
N LEU A 39 -3.74 -1.60 0.75
CA LEU A 39 -5.18 -1.45 0.98
C LEU A 39 -5.47 -0.37 2.05
N LEU A 40 -4.69 -0.32 3.13
CA LEU A 40 -4.79 0.75 4.12
C LEU A 40 -4.53 2.13 3.49
N ALA A 41 -3.48 2.25 2.68
CA ALA A 41 -3.19 3.48 1.94
C ALA A 41 -4.33 3.87 0.99
N LEU A 42 -4.90 2.87 0.30
CA LEU A 42 -6.04 3.06 -0.59
C LEU A 42 -7.25 3.65 0.15
N VAL A 43 -7.61 3.10 1.32
CA VAL A 43 -8.72 3.60 2.14
C VAL A 43 -8.45 5.03 2.60
N CYS A 44 -7.24 5.31 3.08
CA CYS A 44 -6.85 6.65 3.52
C CYS A 44 -6.89 7.68 2.39
N LEU A 45 -6.46 7.32 1.17
CA LEU A 45 -6.53 8.20 0.01
C LEU A 45 -7.97 8.36 -0.50
N ALA A 46 -8.80 7.31 -0.42
CA ALA A 46 -10.22 7.40 -0.74
C ALA A 46 -10.94 8.38 0.18
N GLN A 47 -10.73 8.25 1.50
CA GLN A 47 -11.28 9.19 2.49
C GLN A 47 -10.83 10.62 2.20
N ASN A 48 -9.53 10.82 1.99
CA ASN A 48 -8.96 12.13 1.70
C ASN A 48 -9.56 12.78 0.43
N TYR A 49 -9.72 12.00 -0.64
CA TYR A 49 -10.38 12.47 -1.86
C TYR A 49 -11.85 12.84 -1.60
N THR A 50 -12.62 11.97 -0.94
CA THR A 50 -14.03 12.24 -0.66
C THR A 50 -14.24 13.47 0.22
N GLN A 51 -13.39 13.66 1.24
CA GLN A 51 -13.46 14.82 2.13
C GLN A 51 -13.08 16.12 1.41
N SER A 52 -12.16 16.05 0.44
CA SER A 52 -11.85 17.23 -0.37
C SER A 52 -13.05 17.72 -1.20
N LEU A 53 -14.00 16.85 -1.55
CA LEU A 53 -15.17 17.21 -2.36
C LEU A 53 -16.29 17.87 -1.56
N ILE A 54 -16.21 17.90 -0.23
CA ILE A 54 -17.25 18.45 0.65
C ILE A 54 -16.86 19.91 0.99
N PRO A 55 -17.57 20.93 0.46
CA PRO A 55 -17.18 22.34 0.63
C PRO A 55 -17.20 22.83 2.07
N GLU A 56 -17.95 22.16 2.96
CA GLU A 56 -18.16 22.54 4.36
C GLU A 56 -17.22 21.81 5.33
N ALA A 57 -16.43 20.83 4.86
CA ALA A 57 -15.60 20.00 5.72
C ALA A 57 -14.22 20.61 6.02
N ASN A 58 -13.75 21.53 5.18
CA ASN A 58 -12.47 22.22 5.32
C ASN A 58 -12.56 23.63 4.70
N ASP A 59 -11.90 24.63 5.29
CA ASP A 59 -11.71 25.96 4.70
C ASP A 59 -10.74 25.88 3.50
N GLY A 60 -11.15 25.17 2.44
CA GLY A 60 -10.34 24.86 1.25
C GLY A 60 -9.97 23.38 1.12
N ILE A 61 -8.93 23.08 0.34
CA ILE A 61 -8.43 21.71 0.15
C ILE A 61 -7.36 21.45 1.22
N SER A 62 -7.50 20.35 1.96
CA SER A 62 -6.53 19.92 2.98
C SER A 62 -6.33 18.41 2.95
N VAL A 63 -5.21 17.95 3.52
CA VAL A 63 -4.99 16.53 3.76
C VAL A 63 -5.59 16.13 5.10
N SER A 64 -6.50 15.16 5.09
CA SER A 64 -7.36 14.80 6.23
C SER A 64 -6.81 13.65 7.09
N ASN A 65 -5.74 12.97 6.68
CA ASN A 65 -5.11 11.92 7.49
C ASN A 65 -3.59 11.79 7.26
N GLN A 66 -2.89 11.26 8.27
CA GLN A 66 -1.43 11.18 8.29
C GLN A 66 -0.85 10.30 7.15
N ILE A 67 -1.54 9.21 6.78
CA ILE A 67 -1.06 8.31 5.73
C ILE A 67 -1.15 9.02 4.37
N ALA A 68 -2.26 9.70 4.09
CA ALA A 68 -2.41 10.54 2.91
C ALA A 68 -1.34 11.65 2.90
N TYR A 69 -1.02 12.25 4.05
CA TYR A 69 0.02 13.27 4.17
C TYR A 69 1.41 12.72 3.82
N TRP A 70 1.78 11.52 4.31
CA TRP A 70 3.05 10.89 3.95
C TRP A 70 3.16 10.47 2.47
N ILE A 71 2.02 10.38 1.78
CA ILE A 71 1.92 10.03 0.35
C ILE A 71 1.92 11.28 -0.52
N ILE A 72 1.10 12.29 -0.18
CA ILE A 72 0.82 13.49 -0.96
C ILE A 72 1.85 14.59 -0.68
N GLY A 73 2.24 14.82 0.58
CA GLY A 73 3.12 15.91 1.00
C GLY A 73 2.39 17.22 1.28
N GLU A 74 3.16 18.31 1.40
CA GLU A 74 2.70 19.64 1.85
C GLU A 74 2.18 20.55 0.73
N ASP A 75 2.63 20.35 -0.51
CA ASP A 75 2.45 21.33 -1.58
C ASP A 75 1.54 20.84 -2.71
N GLY A 76 0.92 21.80 -3.42
CA GLY A 76 0.23 21.55 -4.68
C GLY A 76 -1.09 20.80 -4.57
N TRP A 77 -1.79 20.92 -3.45
CA TRP A 77 -3.05 20.21 -3.23
C TRP A 77 -4.15 20.65 -4.20
N SER A 78 -4.71 19.67 -4.89
CA SER A 78 -5.87 19.84 -5.78
C SER A 78 -6.72 18.57 -5.78
N HIS A 79 -7.99 18.68 -6.21
CA HIS A 79 -8.85 17.51 -6.35
C HIS A 79 -8.29 16.51 -7.36
N GLU A 80 -7.64 16.99 -8.42
CA GLU A 80 -7.00 16.17 -9.45
C GLU A 80 -5.84 15.37 -8.86
N LEU A 81 -4.98 16.00 -8.04
CA LEU A 81 -3.88 15.32 -7.36
C LEU A 81 -4.40 14.22 -6.44
N PHE A 82 -5.44 14.51 -5.65
CA PHE A 82 -6.01 13.55 -4.71
C PHE A 82 -6.63 12.36 -5.46
N LEU A 83 -7.35 12.62 -6.55
CA LEU A 83 -7.91 11.60 -7.43
C LEU A 83 -6.81 10.76 -8.09
N GLU A 84 -5.72 11.38 -8.55
CA GLU A 84 -4.59 10.70 -9.15
C GLU A 84 -3.94 9.73 -8.16
N LYS A 85 -3.64 10.20 -6.93
CA LYS A 85 -3.04 9.34 -5.89
C LYS A 85 -3.97 8.21 -5.49
N PHE A 86 -5.27 8.48 -5.36
CA PHE A 86 -6.27 7.44 -5.11
C PHE A 86 -6.25 6.37 -6.22
N LYS A 87 -6.31 6.77 -7.50
CA LYS A 87 -6.25 5.84 -8.65
C LYS A 87 -4.95 5.03 -8.69
N GLN A 88 -3.81 5.67 -8.45
CA GLN A 88 -2.51 4.98 -8.36
C GLN A 88 -2.53 3.89 -7.27
N SER A 89 -3.13 4.20 -6.12
CA SER A 89 -3.27 3.24 -5.03
C SER A 89 -4.22 2.08 -5.36
N ILE A 90 -5.27 2.30 -6.16
CA ILE A 90 -6.13 1.21 -6.67
C ILE A 90 -5.30 0.24 -7.50
N TYR A 91 -4.57 0.76 -8.50
CA TYR A 91 -3.78 -0.07 -9.40
C TYR A 91 -2.71 -0.86 -8.65
N LEU A 92 -1.96 -0.21 -7.75
CA LEU A 92 -0.95 -0.88 -6.94
C LEU A 92 -1.55 -1.99 -6.07
N THR A 93 -2.65 -1.70 -5.37
CA THR A 93 -3.34 -2.67 -4.52
C THR A 93 -3.85 -3.86 -5.33
N GLY A 94 -4.48 -3.60 -6.48
CA GLY A 94 -4.95 -4.65 -7.40
C GLY A 94 -3.82 -5.54 -7.91
N ILE A 95 -2.69 -4.96 -8.32
CA ILE A 95 -1.50 -5.71 -8.73
C ILE A 95 -1.00 -6.61 -7.60
N LEU A 96 -0.90 -6.10 -6.37
CA LEU A 96 -0.41 -6.87 -5.22
C LEU A 96 -1.36 -8.04 -4.87
N ILE A 97 -2.67 -7.83 -4.94
CA ILE A 97 -3.67 -8.88 -4.73
C ILE A 97 -3.51 -9.99 -5.79
N ILE A 98 -3.31 -9.64 -7.06
CA ILE A 98 -3.10 -10.62 -8.14
C ILE A 98 -1.73 -11.31 -8.00
N LEU A 99 -0.70 -10.59 -7.54
CA LEU A 99 0.64 -11.12 -7.40
C LEU A 99 0.74 -12.15 -6.26
N TYR A 100 -0.05 -12.00 -5.20
CA TYR A 100 -0.08 -12.93 -4.06
C TYR A 100 -0.23 -14.41 -4.46
N PRO A 101 -1.30 -14.84 -5.18
CA PRO A 101 -1.45 -16.23 -5.59
C PRO A 101 -0.37 -16.68 -6.57
N VAL A 102 0.11 -15.80 -7.45
CA VAL A 102 1.19 -16.10 -8.40
C VAL A 102 2.48 -16.48 -7.64
N ILE A 103 2.85 -15.67 -6.65
CA ILE A 103 4.03 -15.92 -5.81
C ILE A 103 3.82 -17.14 -4.93
N LEU A 104 2.63 -17.35 -4.37
CA LEU A 104 2.32 -18.55 -3.59
C LEU A 104 2.53 -19.84 -4.41
N VAL A 105 2.03 -19.87 -5.65
CA VAL A 105 2.19 -21.02 -6.55
C VAL A 105 3.65 -21.21 -6.96
N ALA A 106 4.39 -20.12 -7.20
CA ALA A 106 5.81 -20.21 -7.48
C ALA A 106 6.58 -20.80 -6.27
N GLU A 107 6.35 -20.25 -5.08
CA GLU A 107 7.04 -20.64 -3.86
C GLU A 107 6.73 -22.09 -3.45
N SER A 108 5.49 -22.56 -3.65
CA SER A 108 5.11 -23.95 -3.40
C SER A 108 5.81 -24.95 -4.32
N LYS A 109 5.98 -24.61 -5.61
CA LYS A 109 6.74 -25.44 -6.56
C LYS A 109 8.22 -25.53 -6.22
N PHE A 110 8.82 -24.46 -5.69
CA PHE A 110 10.22 -24.48 -5.26
C PHE A 110 10.41 -25.27 -3.96
N SER A 111 9.48 -25.14 -3.00
CA SER A 111 9.56 -25.88 -1.74
C SER A 111 9.35 -27.39 -1.91
N SER A 112 8.63 -27.84 -2.95
CA SER A 112 8.43 -29.27 -3.26
C SER A 112 9.64 -29.93 -3.94
N LYS A 113 10.63 -29.15 -4.39
CA LYS A 113 11.80 -29.65 -5.14
C LYS A 113 13.07 -29.79 -4.31
N ASN A 114 13.06 -29.34 -3.05
CA ASN A 114 14.12 -29.53 -2.06
C ASN A 114 13.72 -30.58 -1.04
#